data_AF-A0A952PM45-F1
#
_entry.id   AF-A0A952PM45-F1
#
_cell.length_a   1.000
_cell.length_b   1.000
_cell.length_c   1.000
_cell.angle_alpha   90.00
_cell.angle_beta   90.00
_cell.angle_gamma   90.00
#
_symmetry.space_group_name_H-M   'P 1'
#
loop_
_entity.id
_entity.type
_entity.pdbx_description
1 polymer ?
#
loop_
_entity_poly.entity_id
_entity_poly.type
_entity_poly.pdbx_seq_one_letter_code
_entity_poly.pdbx_strand_id
1 'polypeptide(L)'
;MVGTFCHTSNYGNSGDNLEVAEARIKTRYRSLPAGCAVIGSVYNARMFCPFCNKKDSRVLESRLTGENSVRRRRECEACNKRFTTYERLEVMQVLVVKRSGSREPYTREKLLGGVRRACAKTMVTAEQIDDLVDSVENELAVLGKKEVPATLLGELSLTRLRSLDEVAYVRFASVYRQFRSIEDFVSELNTLKDAQTVLEGSHATMASGTKE
;
A
#
# COMPACT_ATOMS: atom_id res chain seq x y z
N MET A 1 9.36 -15.46 52.01
CA MET A 1 7.93 -15.27 51.69
C MET A 1 7.80 -13.90 51.04
N VAL A 2 7.64 -13.83 49.72
CA VAL A 2 7.41 -12.56 49.02
C VAL A 2 6.05 -12.67 48.35
N GLY A 3 5.14 -11.81 48.80
CA GLY A 3 3.71 -11.88 48.56
C GLY A 3 3.32 -11.62 47.11
N THR A 4 2.30 -12.37 46.72
CA THR A 4 1.59 -12.37 45.45
C THR A 4 0.97 -11.02 45.14
N PHE A 5 1.31 -10.47 43.97
CA PHE A 5 0.58 -9.38 43.33
C PHE A 5 -0.79 -9.89 42.83
N CYS A 6 -1.87 -9.21 43.20
CA CYS A 6 -3.16 -9.37 42.54
C CYS A 6 -3.82 -7.98 42.40
N HIS A 7 -3.62 -7.34 41.25
CA HIS A 7 -4.49 -6.26 40.80
C HIS A 7 -5.53 -6.87 39.86
N THR A 8 -6.71 -7.17 40.40
CA THR A 8 -7.92 -7.40 39.62
C THR A 8 -8.44 -6.04 39.15
N SER A 9 -8.15 -5.65 37.90
CA SER A 9 -8.91 -4.58 37.26
C SER A 9 -10.10 -5.21 36.54
N ASN A 10 -11.26 -5.03 37.16
CA ASN A 10 -12.57 -5.19 36.55
C ASN A 10 -12.64 -4.28 35.31
N TYR A 11 -12.75 -4.87 34.11
CA TYR A 11 -13.35 -4.19 32.98
C TYR A 11 -14.42 -5.08 32.37
N GLY A 12 -15.60 -4.49 32.25
CA GLY A 12 -16.87 -5.15 32.09
C GLY A 12 -16.98 -5.96 30.79
N ASN A 13 -17.86 -6.95 30.87
CA ASN A 13 -18.59 -7.47 29.74
C ASN A 13 -19.19 -6.32 28.92
N SER A 14 -18.69 -6.12 27.71
CA SER A 14 -19.50 -5.66 26.59
C SER A 14 -19.13 -6.54 25.41
N GLY A 15 -19.98 -7.54 25.19
CA GLY A 15 -19.91 -8.43 24.04
C GLY A 15 -20.22 -7.63 22.79
N ASP A 16 -19.19 -7.04 22.20
CA ASP A 16 -19.25 -6.49 20.85
C ASP A 16 -18.30 -7.29 19.96
N ASN A 17 -18.87 -8.39 19.48
CA ASN A 17 -18.69 -9.00 18.17
C ASN A 17 -17.27 -8.92 17.58
N LEU A 18 -16.52 -10.02 17.74
CA LEU A 18 -15.37 -10.40 16.91
C LEU A 18 -15.66 -10.17 15.40
N GLU A 19 -16.93 -10.35 15.01
CA GLU A 19 -17.46 -10.13 13.66
C GLU A 19 -17.45 -8.64 13.23
N VAL A 20 -17.70 -7.70 14.14
CA VAL A 20 -17.67 -6.25 13.86
C VAL A 20 -16.23 -5.74 13.78
N ALA A 21 -15.31 -6.34 14.53
CA ALA A 21 -13.88 -6.03 14.46
C ALA A 21 -13.22 -6.61 13.19
N GLU A 22 -13.55 -7.85 12.82
CA GLU A 22 -13.19 -8.40 11.51
C GLU A 22 -13.77 -7.55 10.38
N ALA A 23 -15.02 -7.10 10.50
CA ALA A 23 -15.63 -6.21 9.51
C ALA A 23 -14.90 -4.86 9.42
N ARG A 24 -14.36 -4.32 10.53
CA ARG A 24 -13.55 -3.09 10.57
C ARG A 24 -12.15 -3.25 9.95
N ILE A 25 -11.50 -4.38 10.20
CA ILE A 25 -10.23 -4.73 9.54
C ILE A 25 -10.50 -4.95 8.04
N LYS A 26 -11.55 -5.69 7.66
CA LYS A 26 -11.97 -5.90 6.27
C LYS A 26 -12.42 -4.61 5.57
N THR A 27 -13.08 -3.67 6.26
CA THR A 27 -13.55 -2.40 5.65
C THR A 27 -12.43 -1.41 5.36
N ARG A 28 -11.33 -1.42 6.12
CA ARG A 28 -10.13 -0.64 5.80
C ARG A 28 -9.36 -1.19 4.58
N TYR A 29 -9.63 -2.43 4.19
CA TYR A 29 -9.03 -3.12 3.04
C TYR A 29 -10.08 -3.54 1.97
N ARG A 30 -11.26 -2.89 1.93
CA ARG A 30 -12.38 -3.25 1.03
C ARG A 30 -12.26 -2.66 -0.37
N SER A 31 -11.32 -1.76 -0.60
CA SER A 31 -10.99 -1.22 -1.94
C SER A 31 -9.74 -1.88 -2.54
N LEU A 32 -9.47 -3.15 -2.20
CA LEU A 32 -8.49 -3.94 -2.94
C LEU A 32 -9.21 -4.58 -4.15
N PRO A 33 -8.87 -4.19 -5.39
CA PRO A 33 -9.50 -4.76 -6.58
C PRO A 33 -9.25 -6.27 -6.66
N ALA A 34 -10.24 -7.00 -7.20
CA ALA A 34 -10.19 -8.45 -7.36
C ALA A 34 -8.93 -8.87 -8.12
N GLY A 35 -7.96 -9.45 -7.40
CA GLY A 35 -6.62 -9.75 -7.92
C GLY A 35 -5.49 -9.26 -7.03
N CYS A 36 -5.77 -8.39 -6.04
CA CYS A 36 -4.82 -8.11 -4.99
C CYS A 36 -4.70 -9.34 -4.08
N ALA A 37 -3.70 -10.17 -4.37
CA ALA A 37 -3.18 -11.05 -3.36
C ALA A 37 -2.71 -10.15 -2.22
N VAL A 38 -3.50 -10.03 -1.15
CA VAL A 38 -2.92 -9.91 0.18
C VAL A 38 -1.86 -10.98 0.14
N ILE A 39 -0.59 -10.57 0.13
CA ILE A 39 0.49 -11.51 0.29
C ILE A 39 0.27 -12.00 1.72
N GLY A 40 -0.62 -12.99 1.83
CA GLY A 40 -0.78 -13.89 2.94
C GLY A 40 0.45 -14.75 3.01
N SER A 41 1.63 -14.11 2.97
CA SER A 41 2.68 -14.53 3.86
C SER A 41 2.19 -14.16 5.26
N VAL A 42 1.24 -14.97 5.73
CA VAL A 42 1.29 -15.49 7.09
C VAL A 42 2.72 -15.96 7.21
N TYR A 43 3.62 -15.07 7.65
CA TYR A 43 4.90 -15.48 8.14
C TYR A 43 4.53 -16.47 9.22
N ASN A 44 4.61 -17.75 8.87
CA ASN A 44 4.45 -18.86 9.78
C ASN A 44 5.75 -18.84 10.60
N ALA A 45 5.89 -17.78 11.41
CA ALA A 45 6.91 -17.60 12.39
C ALA A 45 6.67 -18.77 13.34
N ARG A 46 7.42 -19.84 13.13
CA ARG A 46 7.41 -21.03 13.97
C ARG A 46 7.72 -20.55 15.39
N MET A 47 6.69 -20.38 16.20
CA MET A 47 6.82 -19.85 17.55
C MET A 47 7.48 -20.94 18.41
N PHE A 48 8.71 -20.68 18.84
CA PHE A 48 9.44 -21.59 19.71
C PHE A 48 8.89 -21.52 21.14
N CYS A 49 8.74 -22.66 21.79
CA CYS A 49 8.36 -22.73 23.20
C CYS A 49 9.48 -22.14 24.08
N PRO A 50 9.20 -21.15 24.94
CA PRO A 50 10.23 -20.53 25.79
C PRO A 50 10.79 -21.47 26.87
N PHE A 51 10.18 -22.64 27.07
CA PHE A 51 10.58 -23.58 28.12
C PHE A 51 11.39 -24.78 27.61
N CYS A 52 11.14 -25.24 26.39
CA CYS A 52 11.79 -26.44 25.83
C CYS A 52 12.31 -26.24 24.40
N ASN A 53 12.15 -25.04 23.83
CA ASN A 53 12.63 -24.64 22.51
C ASN A 53 12.17 -25.51 21.32
N LYS A 54 11.05 -26.23 21.49
CA LYS A 54 10.38 -26.97 20.40
C LYS A 54 9.37 -26.06 19.68
N LYS A 55 9.06 -26.39 18.43
CA LYS A 55 8.25 -25.56 17.51
C LYS A 55 6.74 -25.83 17.64
N ASP A 56 6.37 -26.94 18.27
CA ASP A 56 4.99 -27.40 18.31
C ASP A 56 4.24 -26.73 19.46
N SER A 57 3.27 -25.89 19.10
CA SER A 57 2.39 -25.21 20.05
C SER A 57 0.99 -25.06 19.48
N ARG A 58 -0.01 -25.30 20.32
CA ARG A 58 -1.43 -25.13 20.01
C ARG A 58 -1.93 -23.80 20.58
N VAL A 59 -2.68 -23.04 19.77
CA VAL A 59 -3.35 -21.82 20.23
C VAL A 59 -4.60 -22.21 21.02
N LEU A 60 -4.70 -21.77 22.27
CA LEU A 60 -5.85 -21.99 23.15
C LEU A 60 -6.84 -20.85 23.08
N GLU A 61 -6.35 -19.60 23.02
CA GLU A 61 -7.17 -18.42 23.13
C GLU A 61 -6.51 -17.27 22.36
N SER A 62 -7.29 -16.53 21.57
CA SER A 62 -6.84 -15.30 20.92
C SER A 62 -7.71 -14.14 21.39
N ARG A 63 -7.09 -13.05 21.83
CA ARG A 63 -7.75 -11.80 22.19
C ARG A 63 -7.11 -10.65 21.42
N LEU A 64 -7.92 -9.77 20.84
CA LEU A 64 -7.42 -8.51 20.30
C LEU A 64 -6.94 -7.63 21.45
N THR A 65 -5.81 -6.94 21.27
CA THR A 65 -5.24 -6.05 22.29
C THR A 65 -4.74 -4.81 21.57
N GLY A 66 -5.38 -3.65 21.77
CA GLY A 66 -5.08 -2.43 20.99
C GLY A 66 -5.50 -2.52 19.51
N GLU A 67 -5.17 -1.49 18.72
CA GLU A 67 -5.63 -1.38 17.32
C GLU A 67 -4.99 -2.40 16.36
N ASN A 68 -3.72 -2.78 16.60
CA ASN A 68 -2.92 -3.58 15.65
C ASN A 68 -2.18 -4.75 16.32
N SER A 69 -2.69 -5.29 17.44
CA SER A 69 -2.05 -6.44 18.09
C SER A 69 -3.02 -7.51 18.59
N VAL A 70 -2.54 -8.75 18.57
CA VAL A 70 -3.29 -9.95 18.99
C VAL A 70 -2.48 -10.66 20.07
N ARG A 71 -3.09 -10.84 21.23
CA ARG A 71 -2.57 -11.68 22.30
C ARG A 71 -3.07 -13.11 22.10
N ARG A 72 -2.16 -14.07 21.98
CA ARG A 72 -2.50 -15.49 21.89
C ARG A 72 -1.95 -16.28 23.07
N ARG A 73 -2.81 -17.04 23.75
CA ARG A 73 -2.42 -18.03 24.74
C ARG A 73 -2.12 -19.34 24.01
N ARG A 74 -0.90 -19.85 24.17
CA ARG A 74 -0.42 -21.07 23.51
C ARG A 74 -0.06 -22.13 24.55
N GLU A 75 -0.16 -23.39 24.16
CA GLU A 75 0.28 -24.55 24.94
C GLU A 75 1.29 -25.33 24.10
N CYS A 76 2.47 -25.61 24.66
CA CYS A 76 3.47 -26.42 23.96
C CYS A 76 3.06 -27.89 23.99
N GLU A 77 3.06 -28.56 22.84
CA GLU A 77 2.66 -29.97 22.74
C GLU A 77 3.74 -30.93 23.30
N ALA A 78 4.99 -30.47 23.40
CA ALA A 78 6.09 -31.30 23.89
C ALA A 78 6.33 -31.23 25.40
N CYS A 79 6.02 -30.11 26.05
CA CYS A 79 6.20 -29.96 27.50
C CYS A 79 4.92 -29.56 28.25
N ASN A 80 3.79 -29.42 27.56
CA ASN A 80 2.46 -29.05 28.10
C ASN A 80 2.42 -27.73 28.87
N LYS A 81 3.49 -26.92 28.80
CA LYS A 81 3.54 -25.60 29.44
C LYS A 81 2.82 -24.56 28.60
N ARG A 82 2.12 -23.66 29.28
CA ARG A 82 1.35 -22.57 28.68
C ARG A 82 2.18 -21.28 28.66
N PHE A 83 2.08 -20.53 27.57
CA PHE A 83 2.72 -19.23 27.40
C PHE A 83 1.82 -18.27 26.61
N THR A 84 2.13 -16.98 26.64
CA THR A 84 1.39 -15.94 25.90
C THR A 84 2.32 -15.33 24.85
N THR A 85 1.85 -15.21 23.60
CA THR A 85 2.52 -14.47 22.54
C THR A 85 1.75 -13.20 22.23
N TYR A 86 2.47 -12.10 22.01
CA TYR A 86 1.89 -10.86 21.48
C TYR A 86 2.34 -10.74 20.04
N GLU A 87 1.39 -10.86 19.12
CA GLU A 87 1.62 -10.67 17.70
C GLU A 87 1.21 -9.26 17.33
N ARG A 88 2.11 -8.52 16.69
CA ARG A 88 1.87 -7.14 16.26
C ARG A 88 2.01 -7.09 14.75
N LEU A 89 1.12 -6.36 14.10
CA LEU A 89 1.31 -6.03 12.69
C LEU A 89 2.51 -5.10 12.58
N GLU A 90 3.61 -5.60 12.00
CA GLU A 90 4.75 -4.77 11.64
C GLU A 90 4.48 -4.17 10.25
N VAL A 91 4.01 -2.93 10.23
CA VAL A 91 3.88 -2.18 8.98
C VAL A 91 5.27 -1.65 8.65
N MET A 92 5.96 -2.27 7.69
CA MET A 92 7.20 -1.71 7.16
C MET A 92 6.87 -0.38 6.48
N GLN A 93 7.30 0.72 7.11
CA GLN A 93 7.14 2.05 6.53
C GLN A 93 8.09 2.20 5.34
N VAL A 94 7.54 2.51 4.17
CA VAL A 94 8.33 2.84 2.97
C VAL A 94 9.00 4.19 3.19
N LEU A 95 10.32 4.25 2.99
CA LEU A 95 11.09 5.49 2.99
C LEU A 95 11.26 5.99 1.56
N VAL A 96 10.97 7.26 1.35
CA VAL A 96 11.19 7.94 0.08
C VAL A 96 12.54 8.64 0.08
N VAL A 97 13.42 8.26 -0.84
CA VAL A 97 14.71 8.92 -1.07
C VAL A 97 14.51 10.07 -2.05
N LYS A 98 14.62 11.31 -1.58
CA LYS A 98 14.52 12.51 -2.42
C LYS A 98 15.74 12.65 -3.33
N ARG A 99 15.60 13.47 -4.38
CA ARG A 99 16.71 13.82 -5.29
C ARG A 99 17.92 14.44 -4.56
N SER A 100 17.69 15.14 -3.45
CA SER A 100 18.73 15.69 -2.58
C SER A 100 19.44 14.64 -1.72
N GLY A 101 19.02 13.37 -1.77
CA GLY A 101 19.52 12.29 -0.93
C GLY A 101 18.86 12.19 0.45
N SER A 102 18.02 13.17 0.82
CA SER A 102 17.25 13.10 2.08
C SER A 102 16.23 11.97 2.05
N ARG A 103 16.05 11.29 3.19
CA ARG A 103 15.06 10.23 3.37
C ARG A 103 13.90 10.76 4.19
N GLU A 104 12.69 10.58 3.69
CA GLU A 104 11.47 10.88 4.44
C GLU A 104 10.50 9.70 4.43
N PRO A 105 9.70 9.50 5.48
CA PRO A 105 8.63 8.51 5.43
C PRO A 105 7.61 8.86 4.36
N TYR A 106 7.23 7.87 3.56
CA TYR A 106 6.12 8.00 2.62
C TYR A 106 4.83 8.29 3.39
N THR A 107 4.04 9.24 2.87
CA THR A 107 2.72 9.61 3.39
C THR A 107 1.79 9.80 2.21
N ARG A 108 0.63 9.14 2.24
CA ARG A 108 -0.37 9.17 1.17
C ARG A 108 -0.77 10.60 0.82
N GLU A 109 -0.94 11.43 1.84
CA GLU A 109 -1.37 12.83 1.74
C GLU A 109 -0.40 13.67 0.90
N LYS A 110 0.91 13.35 0.92
CA LYS A 110 1.90 14.05 0.10
C LYS A 110 1.72 13.75 -1.38
N LEU A 111 1.52 12.48 -1.73
CA LEU A 111 1.32 12.05 -3.11
C LEU A 111 -0.01 12.60 -3.64
N LEU A 112 -1.08 12.36 -2.89
CA LEU A 112 -2.43 12.82 -3.20
C LEU A 112 -2.50 14.34 -3.33
N GLY A 113 -1.84 15.09 -2.44
CA GLY A 113 -1.73 16.55 -2.57
C GLY A 113 -0.98 16.99 -3.83
N GLY A 114 0.04 16.24 -4.26
CA GLY A 114 0.75 16.48 -5.52
C GLY A 114 -0.14 16.26 -6.74
N VAL A 115 -0.85 15.14 -6.79
CA VAL A 115 -1.74 14.77 -7.90
C VAL A 115 -2.94 15.72 -7.97
N ARG A 116 -3.59 16.03 -6.84
CA ARG A 116 -4.72 16.96 -6.80
C ARG A 116 -4.39 18.35 -7.34
N ARG A 117 -3.19 18.85 -7.04
CA ARG A 117 -2.72 20.14 -7.60
C ARG A 117 -2.55 20.08 -9.12
N ALA A 118 -2.06 18.97 -9.65
CA ALA A 118 -1.92 18.79 -11.10
C ALA A 118 -3.28 18.72 -11.80
N CYS A 119 -4.24 18.00 -11.20
CA CYS A 119 -5.60 17.84 -11.72
C CYS A 119 -6.52 19.06 -11.46
N ALA A 120 -6.04 20.14 -10.87
CA ALA A 120 -6.87 21.30 -10.54
C ALA A 120 -7.49 21.90 -11.83
N LYS A 121 -8.81 22.11 -11.84
CA LYS A 121 -9.56 22.64 -13.00
C LYS A 121 -9.51 21.73 -14.24
N THR A 122 -9.34 20.43 -14.06
CA THR A 122 -9.54 19.42 -15.12
C THR A 122 -10.88 18.71 -14.92
N MET A 123 -11.26 17.84 -15.86
CA MET A 123 -12.48 17.01 -15.76
C MET A 123 -12.27 15.76 -14.87
N VAL A 124 -11.10 15.59 -14.25
CA VAL A 124 -10.77 14.43 -13.43
C VAL A 124 -11.49 14.50 -12.09
N THR A 125 -12.19 13.43 -11.72
CA THR A 125 -12.94 13.34 -10.46
C THR A 125 -12.03 13.05 -9.27
N ALA A 126 -12.52 13.34 -8.06
CA ALA A 126 -11.78 13.02 -6.82
C ALA A 126 -11.56 11.50 -6.68
N GLU A 127 -12.53 10.69 -7.08
CA GLU A 127 -12.44 9.22 -7.08
C GLU A 127 -11.32 8.73 -8.00
N GLN A 128 -11.23 9.26 -9.23
CA GLN A 128 -10.14 8.90 -10.16
C GLN A 128 -8.75 9.25 -9.61
N ILE A 129 -8.64 10.35 -8.84
CA ILE A 129 -7.39 10.73 -8.19
C ILE A 129 -7.04 9.76 -7.06
N ASP A 130 -8.02 9.39 -6.24
CA ASP A 130 -7.81 8.45 -5.14
C ASP A 130 -7.46 7.05 -5.68
N ASP A 131 -8.13 6.59 -6.74
CA ASP A 131 -7.83 5.34 -7.46
C ASP A 131 -6.43 5.33 -8.06
N LEU A 132 -5.99 6.46 -8.62
CA LEU A 132 -4.62 6.60 -9.11
C LEU A 132 -3.61 6.42 -7.97
N VAL A 133 -3.84 7.08 -6.83
CA VAL A 133 -2.96 6.98 -5.66
C VAL A 133 -2.94 5.55 -5.11
N ASP A 134 -4.11 4.90 -5.01
CA ASP A 134 -4.22 3.50 -4.61
C ASP A 134 -3.43 2.58 -5.53
N SER A 135 -3.50 2.82 -6.83
CA SER A 135 -2.75 2.01 -7.80
C SER A 135 -1.24 2.16 -7.66
N VAL A 136 -0.74 3.36 -7.34
CA VAL A 136 0.68 3.62 -7.07
C VAL A 136 1.10 2.93 -5.76
N GLU A 137 0.30 3.03 -4.70
CA GLU A 137 0.59 2.36 -3.43
C GLU A 137 0.62 0.84 -3.55
N ASN A 138 -0.27 0.27 -4.37
CA ASN A 138 -0.26 -1.16 -4.68
C ASN A 138 1.03 -1.59 -5.39
N GLU A 139 1.52 -0.80 -6.36
CA GLU A 139 2.81 -1.10 -7.00
C GLU A 139 3.99 -1.00 -6.02
N LEU A 140 3.98 -0.01 -5.12
CA LEU A 140 4.99 0.09 -4.07
C LEU A 140 4.99 -1.12 -3.12
N ALA A 141 3.80 -1.59 -2.77
CA ALA A 141 3.64 -2.77 -1.93
C ALA A 141 4.16 -4.03 -2.62
N VAL A 142 3.86 -4.21 -3.92
CA VAL A 142 4.36 -5.33 -4.73
C VAL A 142 5.88 -5.31 -4.87
N LEU A 143 6.50 -4.13 -4.98
CA LEU A 143 7.95 -4.01 -5.04
C LEU A 143 8.65 -4.50 -3.76
N GLY A 144 7.97 -4.45 -2.60
CA GLY A 144 8.50 -4.94 -1.33
C GLY A 144 9.78 -4.24 -0.86
N LYS A 145 10.09 -3.05 -1.37
CA LYS A 145 11.31 -2.29 -1.05
C LYS A 145 11.09 -1.39 0.16
N LYS A 146 12.04 -1.41 1.09
CA LYS A 146 12.04 -0.51 2.25
C LYS A 146 12.37 0.94 1.88
N GLU A 147 13.21 1.14 0.87
CA GLU A 147 13.57 2.45 0.35
C GLU A 147 13.17 2.55 -1.12
N VAL A 148 12.47 3.62 -1.48
CA VAL A 148 11.98 3.90 -2.83
C VAL A 148 12.46 5.30 -3.23
N PRO A 149 13.09 5.46 -4.40
CA PRO A 149 13.45 6.80 -4.85
C PRO A 149 12.19 7.60 -5.19
N ALA A 150 12.18 8.89 -4.84
CA ALA A 150 11.11 9.81 -5.22
C ALA A 150 10.91 9.87 -6.73
N THR A 151 11.95 9.48 -7.48
CA THR A 151 11.88 9.44 -8.93
C THR A 151 10.91 8.39 -9.44
N LEU A 152 10.98 7.20 -8.86
CA LEU A 152 10.07 6.10 -9.19
C LEU A 152 8.62 6.47 -8.88
N LEU A 153 8.35 7.10 -7.73
CA LEU A 153 7.00 7.59 -7.39
C LEU A 153 6.45 8.56 -8.45
N GLY A 154 7.29 9.47 -8.94
CA GLY A 154 6.93 10.43 -9.98
C GLY A 154 6.61 9.74 -11.30
N GLU A 155 7.45 8.78 -11.72
CA GLU A 155 7.26 8.00 -12.95
C GLU A 155 6.00 7.15 -12.92
N LEU A 156 5.72 6.47 -11.80
CA LEU A 156 4.48 5.71 -11.61
C LEU A 156 3.26 6.63 -11.73
N SER A 157 3.31 7.78 -11.07
CA SER A 157 2.22 8.77 -11.11
C SER A 157 2.02 9.33 -12.52
N LEU A 158 3.10 9.65 -13.23
CA LEU A 158 3.08 10.13 -14.60
C LEU A 158 2.47 9.10 -15.57
N THR A 159 2.85 7.83 -15.42
CA THR A 159 2.32 6.76 -16.27
C THR A 159 0.80 6.67 -16.15
N ARG A 160 0.25 6.77 -14.93
CA ARG A 160 -1.20 6.73 -14.70
C ARG A 160 -1.90 8.03 -15.12
N LEU A 161 -1.29 9.18 -14.83
CA LEU A 161 -1.83 10.48 -15.24
C LEU A 161 -1.93 10.59 -16.76
N ARG A 162 -0.97 10.03 -17.51
CA ARG A 162 -0.97 10.04 -18.97
C ARG A 162 -2.24 9.43 -19.57
N SER A 163 -2.74 8.35 -18.96
CA SER A 163 -4.00 7.72 -19.38
C SER A 163 -5.25 8.44 -18.91
N LEU A 164 -5.16 9.30 -17.89
CA LEU A 164 -6.31 10.01 -17.34
C LEU A 164 -6.53 11.37 -18.00
N ASP A 165 -5.50 12.22 -18.05
CA ASP A 165 -5.60 13.57 -18.56
C ASP A 165 -4.21 14.13 -18.93
N GLU A 166 -4.06 14.54 -20.18
CA GLU A 166 -2.80 15.08 -20.71
C GLU A 166 -2.40 16.40 -20.05
N VAL A 167 -3.37 17.26 -19.70
CA VAL A 167 -3.09 18.56 -19.08
C VAL A 167 -2.57 18.37 -17.65
N ALA A 168 -3.17 17.45 -16.89
CA ALA A 168 -2.73 17.04 -15.58
C ALA A 168 -1.35 16.38 -15.64
N TYR A 169 -1.10 15.51 -16.64
CA TYR A 169 0.22 14.92 -16.88
C TYR A 169 1.29 16.00 -17.02
N VAL A 170 1.07 16.97 -17.91
CA VAL A 170 2.04 18.04 -18.20
C VAL A 170 2.31 18.90 -16.96
N ARG A 171 1.27 19.23 -16.18
CA ARG A 171 1.40 19.99 -14.94
C ARG A 171 2.12 19.23 -13.85
N PHE A 172 1.90 17.92 -13.74
CA PHE A 172 2.62 17.10 -12.77
C PHE A 172 4.09 16.94 -13.17
N ALA A 173 4.34 16.71 -14.48
CA ALA A 173 5.68 16.59 -15.03
C ALA A 173 6.53 17.84 -14.81
N SER A 174 5.94 19.04 -14.87
CA SER A 174 6.67 20.31 -14.68
C SER A 174 7.26 20.45 -13.28
N VAL A 175 6.54 20.01 -12.25
CA VAL A 175 7.03 20.03 -10.86
C VAL A 175 8.09 18.97 -10.63
N TYR A 176 7.88 17.78 -11.20
CA TYR A 176 8.72 16.62 -10.91
C TYR A 176 10.03 16.60 -11.72
N ARG A 177 10.00 16.94 -13.02
CA ARG A 177 11.18 16.90 -13.88
C ARG A 177 12.07 18.14 -13.80
N GLN A 178 11.60 19.24 -13.18
CA GLN A 178 12.33 20.50 -13.05
C GLN A 178 13.01 20.89 -14.38
N PHE A 179 12.19 21.11 -15.41
CA PHE A 179 12.68 21.52 -16.73
C PHE A 179 13.59 22.75 -16.58
N ARG A 180 14.82 22.63 -17.08
CA ARG A 180 15.83 23.69 -16.99
C ARG A 180 15.64 24.73 -18.09
N SER A 181 15.03 24.32 -19.20
CA SER A 181 14.79 25.13 -20.39
C SER A 181 13.40 24.85 -20.98
N ILE A 182 12.92 25.78 -21.81
CA ILE A 182 11.65 25.61 -22.54
C ILE A 182 11.82 24.52 -23.60
N GLU A 183 13.02 24.38 -24.16
CA GLU A 183 13.38 23.36 -25.14
C GLU A 183 13.30 21.94 -24.56
N ASP A 184 13.73 21.74 -23.30
CA ASP A 184 13.57 20.47 -22.58
C ASP A 184 12.09 20.10 -22.37
N PHE A 185 11.24 21.11 -22.19
CA PHE A 185 9.81 20.91 -22.04
C PHE A 185 9.13 20.57 -23.37
N VAL A 186 9.48 21.28 -24.45
CA VAL A 186 8.93 21.05 -25.79
C VAL A 186 9.38 19.69 -26.35
N SER A 187 10.63 19.29 -26.12
CA SER A 187 11.12 17.97 -26.53
C SER A 187 10.35 16.84 -25.85
N GLU A 188 10.05 16.96 -24.55
CA GLU A 188 9.20 16.00 -23.84
C GLU A 188 7.75 16.00 -24.36
N LEU A 189 7.19 17.15 -24.74
CA LEU A 189 5.86 17.18 -25.37
C LEU A 189 5.85 16.49 -26.73
N ASN A 190 6.94 16.60 -27.49
CA ASN A 190 7.05 15.92 -28.78
C ASN A 190 7.15 14.40 -28.62
N THR A 191 7.91 13.90 -27.63
CA THR A 191 7.96 12.46 -27.35
C THR A 191 6.60 11.91 -26.91
N LEU A 192 5.78 12.71 -26.22
CA LEU A 192 4.41 12.33 -25.89
C LEU A 192 3.52 12.21 -27.13
N LYS A 193 3.60 13.17 -28.05
CA LYS A 193 2.85 13.16 -29.33
C LYS A 193 3.26 11.98 -30.21
N ASP A 194 4.55 11.70 -30.31
CA ASP A 194 5.07 10.60 -31.14
C ASP A 194 4.67 9.23 -30.59
N ALA A 195 4.57 9.08 -29.27
CA ALA A 195 4.05 7.86 -28.67
C ALA A 195 2.52 7.71 -28.80
N GLN A 196 1.79 8.79 -29.12
CA GLN A 196 0.34 8.77 -29.36
C GLN A 196 0.02 8.36 -30.81
N THR A 197 0.81 8.82 -31.78
CA THR A 197 0.66 8.47 -33.21
C THR A 197 0.94 6.98 -33.49
N VAL A 198 1.78 6.32 -32.69
CA VAL A 198 2.05 4.87 -32.82
C VAL A 198 0.82 4.01 -32.43
N LEU A 199 -0.03 4.47 -31.49
CA LEU A 199 -1.24 3.74 -31.10
C LEU A 199 -2.38 3.91 -32.13
N GLU A 200 -2.49 5.09 -32.74
CA GLU A 200 -3.48 5.36 -33.78
C GLU A 200 -3.14 4.64 -35.10
N GLY A 201 -1.84 4.44 -35.40
CA GLY A 201 -1.39 3.70 -36.58
C GLY A 201 -1.73 2.20 -36.60
N SER A 202 -1.91 1.57 -35.43
CA SER A 202 -2.30 0.15 -35.33
C SER A 202 -3.79 -0.13 -35.58
N HIS A 203 -4.66 0.90 -35.59
CA HIS A 203 -6.09 0.75 -35.81
C HIS A 203 -6.53 0.95 -37.28
N ALA A 204 -5.66 1.52 -38.13
CA ALA A 204 -5.99 1.87 -39.51
C ALA A 204 -5.88 0.70 -40.52
N THR A 205 -5.34 -0.47 -40.13
CA THR A 205 -5.10 -1.58 -41.08
C THR A 205 -6.31 -2.51 -41.31
N MET A 206 -7.45 -2.29 -40.67
CA MET A 206 -8.61 -3.21 -40.72
C MET A 206 -9.85 -2.68 -41.48
N ALA A 207 -9.78 -1.55 -42.18
CA ALA A 207 -10.95 -0.91 -42.80
C ALA A 207 -10.85 -0.68 -44.33
N SER A 208 -10.13 -1.53 -45.07
CA SER A 208 -10.14 -1.51 -46.54
C SER A 208 -10.31 -2.92 -47.12
N GLY A 209 -11.54 -3.45 -47.12
CA GLY A 209 -11.80 -4.75 -47.73
C GLY A 209 -13.24 -5.20 -47.67
N THR A 210 -14.09 -4.60 -48.51
CA THR A 210 -15.21 -5.26 -49.21
C THR A 210 -15.90 -4.23 -50.12
N LYS A 211 -15.48 -4.20 -51.38
CA LYS A 211 -16.31 -3.80 -52.51
C LYS A 211 -16.47 -5.06 -53.37
N GLU A 212 -17.67 -5.62 -53.37
CA GLU A 212 -18.24 -6.41 -54.46
C GLU A 212 -19.68 -5.94 -54.66
#